data_AF-A0A3P7K9N4-F1
#
_entry.id   AF-A0A3P7K9N4-F1
#
_cell.length_a   1.000
_cell.length_b   1.000
_cell.length_c   1.000
_cell.angle_alpha   90.00
_cell.angle_beta   90.00
_cell.angle_gamma   90.00
#
_symmetry.space_group_name_H-M   'P 1'
#
loop_
_entity.id
_entity.type
_entity.pdbx_description
1 polymer ?
#
loop_
_entity_poly.entity_id
_entity_poly.type
_entity_poly.pdbx_seq_one_letter_code
_entity_poly.pdbx_strand_id
1 'polypeptide(L)'
;MFVESIWLKVTHNSSLRLGQLRSAALRQKYGAEFLITLAVAGPPTITEVAYNVPSFNKYVDLVQVMNYDFHIYSYRYPVVGFNAPLRKLKTELGVLGEMNSVTLNILKNEAEAAMKTYFKLGLWRNKTVFGIPTYGRGYRLLNWKLNKPYSFATQAVNDYA
;
A
#
# COMPACT_ATOMS: atom_id res chain seq x y z
N MET A 1 8.71 19.17 -9.51
CA MET A 1 7.90 18.15 -8.81
C MET A 1 8.77 17.52 -7.74
N PHE A 2 8.47 17.75 -6.46
CA PHE A 2 9.21 17.14 -5.34
C PHE A 2 8.39 15.92 -4.87
N VAL A 3 8.90 14.72 -5.13
CA VAL A 3 8.27 13.47 -4.67
C VAL A 3 9.02 13.02 -3.42
N GLU A 4 8.42 13.14 -2.26
CA GLU A 4 8.93 12.47 -1.05
C GLU A 4 8.34 11.06 -0.99
N SER A 5 9.20 10.04 -1.12
CA SER A 5 8.87 8.67 -0.73
C SER A 5 9.07 8.53 0.78
N ILE A 6 7.98 8.57 1.54
CA ILE A 6 8.02 8.41 3.00
C ILE A 6 8.11 6.90 3.33
N TRP A 7 9.32 6.36 3.28
CA TRP A 7 9.65 5.05 3.86
C TRP A 7 9.91 5.23 5.36
N LEU A 8 8.85 5.38 6.16
CA LEU A 8 9.00 5.39 7.61
C LEU A 8 9.14 3.95 8.11
N LYS A 9 10.34 3.61 8.61
CA LYS A 9 10.49 2.50 9.56
C LYS A 9 9.60 2.82 10.75
N VAL A 10 8.60 1.96 11.00
CA VAL A 10 7.71 2.06 12.16
C VAL A 10 8.55 1.82 13.42
N THR A 11 9.00 2.89 14.05
CA THR A 11 9.54 2.88 15.41
C THR A 11 8.89 4.03 16.17
N HIS A 12 7.83 3.69 16.93
CA HIS A 12 7.06 4.51 17.86
C HIS A 12 6.53 5.88 17.34
N ASN A 13 5.60 6.48 18.11
CA ASN A 13 4.81 7.70 17.85
C ASN A 13 5.56 8.92 17.27
N SER A 14 6.89 8.95 17.28
CA SER A 14 7.73 10.03 16.76
C SER A 14 7.80 10.07 15.23
N SER A 15 7.80 8.90 14.57
CA SER A 15 7.92 8.77 13.11
C SER A 15 6.70 9.32 12.35
N LEU A 16 5.50 9.01 12.84
CA LEU A 16 4.21 9.57 12.39
C LEU A 16 4.19 11.11 12.35
N ARG A 17 4.78 11.75 13.38
CA ARG A 17 4.83 13.21 13.49
C ARG A 17 5.78 13.81 12.45
N LEU A 18 6.90 13.14 12.15
CA LEU A 18 7.94 13.68 11.28
C LEU A 18 7.46 13.91 9.83
N GLY A 19 6.73 12.96 9.24
CA GLY A 19 6.22 13.11 7.86
C GLY A 19 5.22 14.27 7.70
N GLN A 20 4.37 14.47 8.71
CA GLN A 20 3.42 15.58 8.74
C GLN A 20 4.13 16.92 8.90
N LEU A 21 5.10 16.98 9.83
CA LEU A 21 5.88 18.18 10.10
C LEU A 21 6.67 18.61 8.87
N ARG A 22 7.22 17.66 8.10
CA ARG A 22 7.90 17.95 6.83
C ARG A 22 6.96 18.52 5.78
N SER A 23 5.81 17.87 5.56
CA SER A 23 4.82 18.35 4.58
C SER A 23 4.31 19.75 4.95
N ALA A 24 4.08 20.01 6.23
CA ALA A 24 3.70 21.32 6.75
C ALA A 24 4.81 22.37 6.55
N ALA A 25 6.07 22.02 6.85
CA ALA A 25 7.21 22.91 6.66
C ALA A 25 7.45 23.25 5.18
N LEU A 26 7.32 22.26 4.28
CA LEU A 26 7.40 22.47 2.84
C LEU A 26 6.29 23.40 2.35
N ARG A 27 5.06 23.21 2.82
CA ARG A 27 3.93 24.09 2.48
C ARG A 27 4.11 25.50 3.03
N GLN A 28 4.66 25.64 4.23
CA GLN A 28 4.97 26.95 4.81
C GLN A 28 6.06 27.67 4.03
N LYS A 29 7.11 26.95 3.59
CA LYS A 29 8.25 27.53 2.88
C LYS A 29 7.92 27.92 1.44
N TYR A 30 7.19 27.09 0.71
CA TYR A 30 6.98 27.25 -0.73
C TYR A 30 5.54 27.62 -1.11
N GLY A 31 4.61 27.71 -0.15
CA GLY A 31 3.22 28.05 -0.42
C GLY A 31 2.60 27.14 -1.49
N ALA A 32 1.94 27.72 -2.49
CA ALA A 32 1.35 27.01 -3.62
C ALA A 32 2.25 26.95 -4.86
N GLU A 33 3.51 27.41 -4.77
CA GLU A 33 4.43 27.48 -5.92
C GLU A 33 4.80 26.10 -6.46
N PHE A 34 4.95 25.12 -5.57
CA PHE A 34 5.25 23.73 -5.92
C PHE A 34 4.13 22.78 -5.50
N LEU A 35 3.90 21.79 -6.37
CA LEU A 35 3.11 20.60 -6.03
C LEU A 35 3.87 19.75 -5.02
N ILE A 36 3.21 19.45 -3.91
CA ILE A 36 3.67 18.50 -2.90
C ILE A 36 2.84 17.23 -3.06
N THR A 37 3.50 16.13 -3.39
CA THR A 37 2.84 14.83 -3.59
C THR A 37 3.48 13.77 -2.73
N LEU A 38 2.66 12.83 -2.22
CA LEU A 38 3.15 11.71 -1.41
C LEU A 38 2.85 10.36 -2.09
N ALA A 39 3.80 9.43 -1.98
CA ALA A 39 3.56 8.01 -2.22
C ALA A 39 3.44 7.29 -0.86
N VAL A 40 2.34 6.58 -0.64
CA VAL A 40 1.98 5.98 0.64
C VAL A 40 1.66 4.49 0.51
N ALA A 41 1.90 3.71 1.56
CA ALA A 41 1.73 2.25 1.53
C ALA A 41 0.28 1.83 1.23
N GLY A 42 0.10 0.76 0.45
CA GLY A 42 -1.20 0.12 0.22
C GLY A 42 -1.71 -0.69 1.43
N PRO A 43 -0.92 -1.62 2.00
CA PRO A 43 -1.36 -2.51 3.08
C PRO A 43 -2.03 -1.78 4.26
N PRO A 44 -3.29 -2.09 4.61
CA PRO A 44 -4.02 -1.45 5.71
C PRO A 44 -3.29 -1.54 7.06
N THR A 45 -2.66 -2.68 7.33
CA THR A 45 -1.85 -2.92 8.53
C THR A 45 -0.71 -1.91 8.71
N ILE A 46 -0.19 -1.34 7.63
CA ILE A 46 0.79 -0.25 7.66
C ILE A 46 0.06 1.10 7.73
N THR A 47 -0.94 1.29 6.88
CA THR A 47 -1.66 2.56 6.74
C THR A 47 -2.26 3.06 8.04
N GLU A 48 -2.90 2.18 8.81
CA GLU A 48 -3.60 2.53 10.06
C GLU A 48 -2.64 2.99 11.17
N VAL A 49 -1.38 2.55 11.15
CA VAL A 49 -0.40 2.84 12.20
C VAL A 49 0.68 3.82 11.78
N ALA A 50 0.94 3.97 10.47
CA ALA A 50 2.07 4.74 9.95
C ALA A 50 1.69 6.14 9.48
N TYR A 51 0.39 6.44 9.27
CA TYR A 51 -0.05 7.72 8.69
C TYR A 51 -1.16 8.42 9.46
N ASN A 52 -1.01 9.72 9.66
CA ASN A 52 -2.13 10.61 10.01
C ASN A 52 -2.79 11.14 8.73
N VAL A 53 -3.64 10.31 8.12
CA VAL A 53 -4.26 10.60 6.82
C VAL A 53 -4.97 11.97 6.75
N PRO A 54 -5.72 12.42 7.77
CA PRO A 54 -6.34 13.75 7.75
C PRO A 54 -5.37 14.91 7.50
N SER A 55 -4.12 14.81 7.96
CA SER A 55 -3.11 15.84 7.75
C SER A 55 -2.73 16.02 6.28
N PHE A 56 -2.84 14.96 5.47
CA PHE A 56 -2.51 15.01 4.04
C PHE A 56 -3.42 15.98 3.30
N ASN A 57 -4.70 16.01 3.65
CA ASN A 57 -5.67 16.94 3.04
C ASN A 57 -5.25 18.41 3.19
N LYS A 58 -4.53 18.76 4.26
CA LYS A 58 -4.11 20.14 4.55
C LYS A 58 -2.83 20.55 3.81
N TYR A 59 -1.87 19.65 3.66
CA TYR A 59 -0.51 20.03 3.22
C TYR A 59 -0.13 19.48 1.83
N VAL A 60 -0.80 18.44 1.36
CA VAL A 60 -0.43 17.66 0.17
C VAL A 60 -1.47 17.85 -0.92
N ASP A 61 -1.02 17.98 -2.17
CA ASP A 61 -1.89 18.17 -3.34
C ASP A 61 -2.43 16.83 -3.85
N LEU A 62 -1.56 15.83 -4.02
CA LEU A 62 -1.91 14.48 -4.48
C LEU A 62 -1.26 13.40 -3.61
N VAL A 63 -1.99 12.34 -3.34
CA VAL A 63 -1.54 11.17 -2.57
C VAL A 63 -1.71 9.93 -3.41
N GLN A 64 -0.59 9.37 -3.87
CA GLN A 64 -0.55 8.10 -4.59
C GLN A 64 -0.52 6.93 -3.62
N VAL A 65 -1.57 6.13 -3.62
CA VAL A 65 -1.61 4.87 -2.85
C VAL A 65 -0.90 3.79 -3.65
N MET A 66 0.15 3.21 -3.07
CA MET A 66 0.95 2.14 -3.67
C MET A 66 0.20 0.81 -3.55
N ASN A 67 -0.83 0.62 -4.40
CA ASN A 67 -1.68 -0.58 -4.47
C ASN A 67 -0.95 -1.76 -5.14
N TYR A 68 0.25 -2.06 -4.68
CA TYR A 68 1.13 -3.11 -5.19
C TYR A 68 2.02 -3.59 -4.05
N ASP A 69 2.85 -4.61 -4.30
CA ASP A 69 3.70 -5.22 -3.29
C ASP A 69 2.94 -5.86 -2.12
N PHE A 70 1.71 -6.30 -2.37
CA PHE A 70 0.84 -6.90 -1.35
C PHE A 70 1.33 -8.29 -0.91
N HIS A 71 1.70 -9.14 -1.87
CA HIS A 71 2.17 -10.50 -1.61
C HIS A 71 3.65 -10.60 -1.94
N ILE A 72 4.51 -10.49 -0.94
CA ILE A 72 5.96 -10.60 -1.09
C ILE A 72 6.42 -11.94 -0.51
N TYR A 73 7.32 -12.62 -1.23
CA TYR A 73 7.97 -13.82 -0.72
C TYR A 73 8.73 -13.50 0.57
N SER A 74 8.57 -14.34 1.58
CA SER A 74 9.47 -14.37 2.73
C SER A 74 9.65 -15.80 3.22
N TYR A 75 10.77 -16.09 3.88
CA TYR A 75 10.98 -17.42 4.46
C TYR A 75 9.90 -17.81 5.49
N ARG A 76 9.28 -16.81 6.14
CA ARG A 76 8.18 -17.03 7.09
C ARG A 76 6.85 -17.32 6.40
N TYR A 77 6.63 -16.73 5.22
CA TYR A 77 5.44 -16.91 4.40
C TYR A 77 5.87 -17.24 2.96
N PRO A 78 6.39 -18.45 2.70
CA PRO A 78 7.01 -18.81 1.43
C PRO A 78 5.96 -19.23 0.40
N VAL A 79 4.98 -18.36 0.18
CA VAL A 79 3.84 -18.61 -0.71
C VAL A 79 3.81 -17.59 -1.84
N VAL A 80 3.37 -18.03 -3.02
CA VAL A 80 3.18 -17.15 -4.17
C VAL A 80 1.88 -16.36 -4.04
N GLY A 81 1.85 -15.14 -4.57
CA GLY A 81 0.64 -14.33 -4.60
C GLY A 81 0.71 -13.27 -5.69
N PHE A 82 -0.42 -12.59 -5.92
CA PHE A 82 -0.47 -11.50 -6.87
C PHE A 82 0.23 -10.25 -6.32
N ASN A 83 1.01 -9.57 -7.16
CA ASN A 83 1.67 -8.31 -6.79
C ASN A 83 0.65 -7.21 -6.43
N ALA A 84 -0.35 -7.02 -7.31
CA ALA A 84 -1.38 -6.00 -7.19
C ALA A 84 -2.79 -6.55 -7.50
N PRO A 85 -3.34 -7.41 -6.63
CA PRO A 85 -4.71 -7.88 -6.80
C PRO A 85 -5.66 -6.68 -6.67
N LEU A 86 -6.57 -6.54 -7.63
CA LEU A 86 -7.64 -5.55 -7.55
C LEU A 86 -8.59 -5.91 -6.40
N ARG A 87 -8.89 -7.20 -6.22
CA ARG A 87 -9.82 -7.74 -5.21
C ARG A 87 -9.24 -8.99 -4.57
N LYS A 88 -9.70 -9.30 -3.36
CA LYS A 88 -9.38 -10.56 -2.68
C LYS A 88 -9.87 -11.80 -3.43
N LEU A 89 -9.18 -12.91 -3.24
CA LEU A 89 -9.69 -14.24 -3.60
C LEU A 89 -10.72 -14.72 -2.58
N LYS A 90 -11.62 -15.62 -2.99
CA LYS A 90 -12.68 -16.17 -2.10
C LYS A 90 -12.11 -16.93 -0.90
N THR A 91 -10.92 -17.50 -1.04
CA THR A 91 -10.23 -18.28 -0.01
C THR A 91 -9.41 -17.41 0.94
N GLU A 92 -9.29 -16.10 0.69
CA GLU A 92 -8.54 -15.18 1.53
C GLU A 92 -9.41 -14.71 2.70
N LEU A 93 -8.87 -14.90 3.91
CA LEU A 93 -9.53 -14.57 5.17
C LEU A 93 -8.64 -13.67 6.03
N GLY A 94 -9.27 -12.87 6.89
CA GLY A 94 -8.59 -11.95 7.80
C GLY A 94 -7.67 -10.98 7.06
N VAL A 95 -6.46 -10.78 7.60
CA VAL A 95 -5.45 -9.84 7.08
C VAL A 95 -5.04 -10.14 5.63
N LEU A 96 -5.02 -11.41 5.20
CA LEU A 96 -4.73 -11.75 3.80
C LEU A 96 -5.80 -11.21 2.85
N GLY A 97 -7.06 -11.19 3.29
CA GLY A 97 -8.16 -10.60 2.53
C GLY A 97 -8.14 -9.08 2.44
N GLU A 98 -7.24 -8.41 3.17
CA GLU A 98 -7.00 -6.95 3.11
C GLU A 98 -5.87 -6.59 2.13
N MET A 99 -5.06 -7.56 1.73
CA MET A 99 -3.89 -7.37 0.86
C MET A 99 -4.29 -7.23 -0.62
N ASN A 100 -5.19 -6.29 -0.89
CA ASN A 100 -5.66 -5.93 -2.22
C ASN A 100 -6.05 -4.45 -2.32
N SER A 101 -6.32 -4.01 -3.54
CA SER A 101 -6.52 -2.60 -3.87
C SER A 101 -7.91 -2.09 -3.48
N VAL A 102 -8.97 -2.87 -3.77
CA VAL A 102 -10.37 -2.48 -3.54
C VAL A 102 -11.24 -3.65 -3.08
N THR A 103 -12.13 -3.39 -2.14
CA THR A 103 -13.17 -4.34 -1.69
C THR A 103 -14.52 -3.96 -2.28
N LEU A 104 -15.27 -4.93 -2.81
CA LEU A 104 -16.71 -4.80 -3.02
C LEU A 104 -17.43 -5.21 -1.73
N ASN A 105 -17.93 -4.23 -0.98
CA ASN A 105 -18.77 -4.50 0.19
C ASN A 105 -20.08 -5.15 -0.26
N ILE A 106 -20.23 -6.47 -0.09
CA ILE A 106 -21.56 -7.09 -0.04
C ILE A 106 -21.93 -7.42 1.41
N LEU A 107 -20.94 -7.62 2.29
CA LEU A 107 -21.15 -7.90 3.72
C LEU A 107 -20.40 -6.86 4.58
N LYS A 108 -21.11 -6.21 5.50
CA LYS A 108 -20.62 -5.06 6.30
C LYS A 108 -19.47 -5.39 7.26
N ASN A 109 -19.10 -6.65 7.41
CA ASN A 109 -18.11 -7.14 8.40
C ASN A 109 -16.82 -7.67 7.75
N GLU A 110 -16.56 -7.39 6.48
CA GLU A 110 -15.33 -7.82 5.82
C GLU A 110 -14.18 -6.81 5.97
N ALA A 111 -12.97 -7.38 6.03
CA ALA A 111 -11.67 -6.74 5.98
C ALA A 111 -11.60 -5.65 4.87
N GLU A 112 -11.03 -4.48 5.19
CA GLU A 112 -10.99 -3.34 4.26
C GLU A 112 -9.73 -3.38 3.40
N ALA A 113 -9.88 -3.20 2.09
CA ALA A 113 -8.75 -3.04 1.17
C ALA A 113 -8.11 -1.65 1.26
N ALA A 114 -6.91 -1.52 0.70
CA ALA A 114 -6.08 -0.31 0.73
C ALA A 114 -6.86 0.99 0.50
N MET A 115 -7.57 1.11 -0.64
CA MET A 115 -8.29 2.34 -0.97
C MET A 115 -9.45 2.64 0.00
N LYS A 116 -10.14 1.60 0.48
CA LYS A 116 -11.25 1.77 1.43
C LYS A 116 -10.73 2.27 2.77
N THR A 117 -9.60 1.74 3.24
CA THR A 117 -8.93 2.18 4.46
C THR A 117 -8.58 3.66 4.39
N TYR A 118 -7.98 4.14 3.29
CA TYR A 118 -7.67 5.58 3.14
C TYR A 118 -8.91 6.47 3.18
N PHE A 119 -10.01 6.05 2.54
CA PHE A 119 -11.26 6.81 2.58
C PHE A 119 -11.88 6.81 3.98
N LYS A 120 -11.82 5.69 4.71
CA LYS A 120 -12.28 5.61 6.10
C LYS A 120 -11.47 6.50 7.04
N LEU A 121 -10.16 6.58 6.81
CA LEU A 121 -9.27 7.48 7.56
C LEU A 121 -9.39 8.95 7.11
N GLY A 122 -10.24 9.25 6.13
CA GLY A 122 -10.62 10.62 5.76
C GLY A 122 -9.84 11.24 4.60
N LEU A 123 -9.10 10.46 3.80
CA LEU A 123 -8.45 10.98 2.60
C LEU A 123 -9.49 11.42 1.57
N TRP A 124 -9.32 12.62 0.99
CA TRP A 124 -10.24 13.09 -0.04
C TRP A 124 -10.03 12.39 -1.38
N ARG A 125 -11.15 11.97 -2.00
CA ARG A 125 -11.14 11.22 -3.27
C ARG A 125 -10.47 11.98 -4.42
N ASN A 126 -10.68 13.29 -4.52
CA ASN A 126 -10.09 14.15 -5.55
C ASN A 126 -8.57 14.32 -5.41
N LYS A 127 -7.99 14.06 -4.24
CA LYS A 127 -6.55 14.07 -4.00
C LYS A 127 -5.92 12.67 -4.13
N THR A 128 -6.73 11.63 -4.19
CA THR A 128 -6.24 10.25 -4.15
C THR A 128 -5.91 9.77 -5.56
N VAL A 129 -4.68 9.28 -5.74
CA VAL A 129 -4.21 8.69 -7.00
C VAL A 129 -4.03 7.18 -6.81
N PHE A 130 -4.61 6.40 -7.71
CA PHE A 130 -4.50 4.94 -7.69
C PHE A 130 -3.17 4.49 -8.31
N GLY A 131 -2.30 3.83 -7.53
CA GLY A 131 -1.05 3.28 -8.03
C GLY A 131 -1.25 2.02 -8.88
N ILE A 132 -0.66 1.99 -10.07
CA ILE A 132 -0.66 0.83 -10.97
C ILE A 132 0.80 0.39 -11.18
N PRO A 133 1.20 -0.83 -10.81
CA PRO A 133 2.55 -1.30 -11.08
C PRO A 133 2.67 -1.70 -12.55
N THR A 134 3.73 -1.25 -13.21
CA THR A 134 4.13 -1.71 -14.56
C THR A 134 5.13 -2.87 -14.49
N TYR A 135 5.20 -3.56 -13.35
CA TYR A 135 6.09 -4.68 -13.09
C TYR A 135 5.34 -5.83 -12.38
N GLY A 136 5.88 -7.04 -12.52
CA GLY A 136 5.42 -8.24 -11.82
C GLY A 136 6.35 -8.67 -10.69
N ARG A 137 5.92 -9.67 -9.93
CA ARG A 137 6.77 -10.42 -8.99
C ARG A 137 6.79 -11.89 -9.39
N GLY A 138 7.99 -12.44 -9.60
CA GLY A 138 8.25 -13.82 -9.95
C GLY A 138 8.65 -14.66 -8.73
N TYR A 139 8.34 -15.96 -8.79
CA TYR A 139 8.65 -16.92 -7.74
C TYR A 139 9.09 -18.23 -8.36
N ARG A 140 10.00 -18.94 -7.69
CA ARG A 140 10.33 -20.33 -8.02
C ARG A 140 9.47 -21.25 -7.19
N LEU A 141 8.54 -21.95 -7.85
CA LEU A 141 7.63 -22.88 -7.17
C LEU A 141 8.40 -24.06 -6.57
N LEU A 142 7.97 -24.52 -5.39
CA LEU A 142 8.47 -25.75 -4.79
C LEU A 142 8.07 -26.97 -5.63
N ASN A 143 6.86 -26.94 -6.20
CA ASN A 143 6.34 -27.96 -7.09
C ASN A 143 5.58 -27.28 -8.23
N TRP A 144 6.05 -27.45 -9.48
CA TRP A 144 5.45 -26.81 -10.65
C TRP A 144 3.99 -27.24 -10.92
N LYS A 145 3.57 -28.42 -10.44
CA LYS A 145 2.18 -28.89 -10.54
C LYS A 145 1.24 -28.08 -9.62
N LEU A 146 1.78 -27.46 -8.58
CA LEU A 146 1.07 -26.58 -7.66
C LEU A 146 1.38 -25.13 -8.04
N ASN A 147 0.61 -24.57 -8.97
CA ASN A 147 0.87 -23.28 -9.61
C ASN A 147 -0.24 -22.23 -9.38
N LYS A 148 -1.09 -22.45 -8.38
CA LYS A 148 -2.15 -21.51 -8.01
C LYS A 148 -1.63 -20.49 -6.99
N PRO A 149 -2.28 -19.31 -6.84
CA PRO A 149 -2.02 -18.42 -5.71
C PRO A 149 -2.00 -19.21 -4.39
N TYR A 150 -1.12 -18.83 -3.47
CA TYR A 150 -0.82 -19.53 -2.22
C TYR A 150 -0.08 -20.87 -2.33
N SER A 151 0.35 -21.29 -3.52
CA SER A 151 1.28 -22.42 -3.66
C SER A 151 2.65 -22.07 -3.06
N PHE A 152 3.34 -23.07 -2.51
CA PHE A 152 4.65 -22.86 -1.91
C PHE A 152 5.74 -22.55 -2.94
N ALA A 153 6.64 -21.64 -2.58
CA ALA A 153 7.80 -21.24 -3.36
C ALA A 153 9.09 -21.42 -2.56
N THR A 154 10.20 -21.68 -3.26
CA THR A 154 11.53 -21.77 -2.66
C THR A 154 12.22 -20.41 -2.56
N GLN A 155 11.92 -19.48 -3.47
CA GLN A 155 12.50 -18.14 -3.50
C GLN A 155 11.69 -17.18 -4.38
N ALA A 156 11.88 -15.87 -4.17
CA ALA A 156 11.57 -14.86 -5.18
C ALA A 156 12.56 -14.96 -6.36
N VAL A 157 12.12 -14.53 -7.53
CA VAL A 157 12.91 -14.50 -8.76
C VAL A 157 12.90 -13.06 -9.29
N ASN A 158 14.08 -12.52 -9.59
CA ASN A 158 14.25 -11.19 -10.17
C ASN A 158 14.79 -11.26 -11.61
N ASP A 159 14.92 -12.47 -12.13
CA ASP A 159 15.52 -12.83 -13.40
C ASP A 159 14.48 -12.63 -14.51
N TYR A 160 14.09 -11.37 -14.73
CA TYR A 160 13.29 -10.98 -15.91
C TYR A 160 14.27 -10.79 -17.07
N ALA A 161 14.31 -11.76 -17.97
CA ALA A 161 14.88 -11.63 -19.31
C ALA A 161 13.79 -11.20 -20.30
#